data_AF-A0A537P829-F1
#
_entry.id   AF-A0A537P829-F1
#
_cell.length_a   1.000
_cell.length_b   1.000
_cell.length_c   1.000
_cell.angle_alpha   90.00
_cell.angle_beta   90.00
_cell.angle_gamma   90.00
#
_symmetry.space_group_name_H-M   'P 1'
#
loop_
_entity.id
_entity.type
_entity.pdbx_description
1 polymer ?
#
loop_
_entity_poly.entity_id
_entity_poly.type
_entity_poly.pdbx_seq_one_letter_code
_entity_poly.pdbx_strand_id
1 'polypeptide(L)'
;MSAAWPDWSHRTVMLTGPEGSGKSHLAAMWAQAAGARLIAARAVEEANVPAALATGALVVEDVTAGSFEEKALFHLLNLAREQDAFVMLTARTPPATFAIADLTSRLKALPVVAIAPPDDGLLRAVLLKLFSDRQLAVDEALLGYVGTRIERSFAAARAVVALLDAEAMRRKRPLTRALAAEILRTSES
;
A
#
# COMPACT_ATOMS: atom_id res chain seq x y z
N MET A 1 7.78 10.79 -20.34
CA MET A 1 8.95 10.74 -19.45
C MET A 1 8.44 10.41 -18.05
N SER A 2 8.60 9.17 -17.57
CA SER A 2 8.37 8.90 -16.15
C SER A 2 9.62 9.30 -15.40
N ALA A 3 9.60 10.46 -14.75
CA ALA A 3 10.68 10.80 -13.84
C ALA A 3 10.60 9.89 -12.61
N ALA A 4 11.70 9.22 -12.29
CA ALA A 4 11.84 8.52 -11.02
C ALA A 4 11.96 9.56 -9.89
N TRP A 5 11.54 9.22 -8.68
CA TRP A 5 11.84 10.08 -7.52
C TRP A 5 13.37 10.12 -7.33
N PRO A 6 14.00 11.28 -7.04
CA PRO A 6 13.40 12.56 -6.66
C PRO A 6 13.07 13.54 -7.80
N ASP A 7 13.26 13.18 -9.06
CA ASP A 7 13.09 14.07 -10.22
C ASP A 7 11.62 14.31 -10.63
N TRP A 8 10.67 14.04 -9.74
CA TRP A 8 9.24 14.22 -10.02
C TRP A 8 8.93 15.67 -10.40
N SER A 9 8.21 15.84 -11.51
CA SER A 9 7.75 17.16 -11.97
C SER A 9 6.72 17.80 -11.03
N HIS A 10 6.09 17.00 -10.18
CA HIS A 10 5.20 17.47 -9.11
C HIS A 10 5.64 16.88 -7.78
N ARG A 11 5.72 17.73 -6.75
CA ARG A 11 6.06 17.31 -5.39
C ARG A 11 4.93 16.54 -4.70
N THR A 12 3.70 16.70 -5.19
CA THR A 12 2.54 15.95 -4.72
C THR A 12 2.07 14.97 -5.79
N VAL A 13 1.92 13.70 -5.43
CA VAL A 13 1.41 12.64 -6.31
C VAL A 13 0.31 11.85 -5.58
N MET A 14 -0.63 11.29 -6.34
CA MET A 14 -1.68 10.45 -5.81
C MET A 14 -1.60 9.04 -6.39
N LEU A 15 -1.49 8.06 -5.51
CA LEU A 15 -1.45 6.64 -5.83
C LEU A 15 -2.84 6.03 -5.62
N THR A 16 -3.43 5.47 -6.67
CA THR A 16 -4.79 4.92 -6.65
C THR A 16 -4.81 3.44 -7.01
N GLY A 17 -5.88 2.73 -6.67
CA GLY A 17 -6.03 1.30 -6.95
C GLY A 17 -6.87 0.59 -5.90
N PRO A 18 -7.41 -0.59 -6.22
CA PRO A 18 -8.31 -1.31 -5.32
C PRO A 18 -7.64 -1.76 -4.03
N GLU A 19 -8.43 -2.20 -3.07
CA GLU A 19 -7.92 -2.83 -1.85
C GLU A 19 -6.97 -3.99 -2.20
N GLY A 20 -5.86 -4.10 -1.45
CA GLY A 20 -4.89 -5.17 -1.68
C GLY A 20 -3.99 -5.02 -2.92
N SER A 21 -4.14 -3.96 -3.74
CA SER A 21 -3.31 -3.73 -4.93
C SER A 21 -1.86 -3.33 -4.65
N GLY A 22 -1.49 -3.07 -3.39
CA GLY A 22 -0.10 -2.78 -2.99
C GLY A 22 0.24 -1.31 -2.80
N LYS A 23 -0.75 -0.40 -2.87
CA LYS A 23 -0.55 1.05 -2.62
C LYS A 23 0.26 1.34 -1.36
N SER A 24 -0.18 0.85 -0.20
CA SER A 24 0.50 1.11 1.07
C SER A 24 1.90 0.49 1.14
N HIS A 25 2.18 -0.57 0.37
CA HIS A 25 3.53 -1.12 0.29
C HIS A 25 4.46 -0.21 -0.50
N LEU A 26 4.01 0.27 -1.67
CA LEU A 26 4.77 1.22 -2.48
C LEU A 26 4.94 2.57 -1.76
N ALA A 27 3.92 3.03 -1.05
CA ALA A 27 3.98 4.23 -0.23
C ALA A 27 4.97 4.06 0.93
N ALA A 28 4.98 2.91 1.61
CA ALA A 28 5.97 2.62 2.64
C ALA A 28 7.41 2.55 2.09
N MET A 29 7.62 1.95 0.92
CA MET A 29 8.94 1.94 0.27
C MET A 29 9.41 3.35 -0.07
N TRP A 30 8.53 4.18 -0.63
CA TRP A 30 8.84 5.57 -0.91
C TRP A 30 9.11 6.35 0.39
N ALA A 31 8.30 6.14 1.43
CA ALA A 31 8.49 6.80 2.71
C ALA A 31 9.86 6.47 3.33
N GLN A 32 10.29 5.21 3.28
CA GLN A 32 11.62 4.81 3.74
C GLN A 32 12.72 5.48 2.93
N ALA A 33 12.61 5.50 1.59
CA ALA A 33 13.62 6.12 0.72
C ALA A 33 13.68 7.65 0.89
N ALA A 34 12.55 8.30 1.10
CA ALA A 34 12.44 9.76 1.22
C ALA A 34 12.58 10.28 2.67
N GLY A 35 12.67 9.39 3.67
CA GLY A 35 12.56 9.79 5.08
C GLY A 35 11.19 10.38 5.44
N ALA A 36 10.14 10.01 4.70
CA ALA A 36 8.80 10.54 4.90
C ALA A 36 8.15 9.94 6.15
N ARG A 37 7.38 10.76 6.85
CA ARG A 37 6.42 10.23 7.83
C ARG A 37 5.24 9.61 7.09
N LEU A 38 4.52 8.70 7.75
CA LEU A 38 3.31 8.08 7.21
C LEU A 38 2.17 8.26 8.20
N ILE A 39 1.07 8.86 7.73
CA ILE A 39 -0.13 9.11 8.53
C ILE A 39 -1.37 8.66 7.76
N ALA A 40 -2.41 8.21 8.46
CA ALA A 40 -3.70 7.97 7.84
C ALA A 40 -4.44 9.31 7.63
N ALA A 41 -5.20 9.45 6.55
CA ALA A 41 -5.98 10.66 6.25
C ALA A 41 -6.91 11.06 7.41
N ARG A 42 -7.53 10.06 8.06
CA ARG A 42 -8.38 10.25 9.26
C ARG A 42 -7.65 10.79 10.49
N ALA A 43 -6.32 10.73 10.52
CA ALA A 43 -5.49 11.23 11.61
C ALA A 43 -4.83 12.57 11.26
N VAL A 44 -5.17 13.17 10.10
CA VAL A 44 -4.70 14.50 9.73
C VAL A 44 -5.48 15.52 10.54
N GLU A 45 -4.79 16.20 11.45
CA GLU A 45 -5.31 17.30 12.26
C GLU A 45 -4.50 18.57 11.95
N GLU A 46 -5.18 19.70 11.76
CA GLU A 46 -4.56 20.97 11.34
C GLU A 46 -3.39 21.37 12.26
N ALA A 47 -3.57 21.24 13.58
CA ALA A 47 -2.55 21.57 14.57
C ALA A 47 -1.26 20.74 14.45
N ASN A 48 -1.34 19.53 13.88
CA ASN A 48 -0.23 18.59 13.77
C ASN A 48 0.46 18.61 12.40
N VAL A 49 -0.09 19.34 11.42
CA VAL A 49 0.43 19.42 10.05
C VAL A 49 1.90 19.87 9.99
N PRO A 50 2.34 20.95 10.70
CA PRO A 50 3.73 21.37 10.64
C PRO A 50 4.70 20.28 11.13
N ALA A 51 4.33 19.55 12.17
CA ALA A 51 5.12 18.44 12.67
C ALA A 51 5.14 17.27 11.68
N ALA A 52 4.01 16.97 11.03
CA ALA A 52 3.93 15.90 10.03
C ALA A 52 4.87 16.13 8.83
N LEU A 53 5.07 17.39 8.42
CA LEU A 53 5.94 17.78 7.31
C LEU A 53 7.40 18.06 7.71
N ALA A 54 7.78 17.87 8.97
CA ALA A 54 9.10 18.25 9.48
C ALA A 54 10.30 17.60 8.75
N THR A 55 10.10 16.46 8.07
CA THR A 55 11.15 15.79 7.29
C THR A 55 11.21 16.24 5.83
N GLY A 56 10.31 17.14 5.41
CA GLY A 56 10.16 17.57 4.01
C GLY A 56 9.47 16.52 3.12
N ALA A 57 9.01 15.41 3.68
CA ALA A 57 8.26 14.38 2.94
C ALA A 57 7.16 13.74 3.81
N LEU A 58 6.00 13.46 3.22
CA LEU A 58 4.86 12.88 3.93
C LEU A 58 4.04 11.92 3.05
N VAL A 59 3.64 10.79 3.61
CA VAL A 59 2.60 9.91 3.07
C VAL A 59 1.31 10.14 3.83
N VAL A 60 0.21 10.37 3.11
CA VAL A 60 -1.15 10.38 3.65
C VAL A 60 -1.93 9.21 3.05
N GLU A 61 -2.22 8.20 3.88
CA GLU A 61 -2.90 6.98 3.45
C GLU A 61 -4.43 7.12 3.45
N ASP A 62 -5.10 6.42 2.54
CA ASP A 62 -6.55 6.22 2.53
C ASP A 62 -7.41 7.50 2.40
N VAL A 63 -6.96 8.45 1.57
CA VAL A 63 -7.70 9.67 1.23
C VAL A 63 -9.01 9.31 0.52
N THR A 64 -10.13 9.45 1.24
CA THR A 64 -11.48 9.19 0.75
C THR A 64 -12.41 10.32 1.20
N ALA A 65 -13.23 10.87 0.30
CA ALA A 65 -14.16 11.94 0.65
C ALA A 65 -15.10 11.50 1.80
N GLY A 66 -15.31 12.38 2.77
CA GLY A 66 -16.15 12.13 3.94
C GLY A 66 -15.53 11.25 5.04
N SER A 67 -14.28 10.77 4.91
CA SER A 67 -13.63 9.94 5.95
C SER A 67 -12.69 10.70 6.90
N PHE A 68 -12.49 12.00 6.69
CA PHE A 68 -11.59 12.86 7.48
C PHE A 68 -12.00 14.33 7.37
N GLU A 69 -11.35 15.20 8.16
CA GLU A 69 -11.57 16.64 8.10
C GLU A 69 -10.91 17.26 6.85
N GLU A 70 -11.71 17.63 5.86
CA GLU A 70 -11.21 18.15 4.58
C GLU A 70 -10.36 19.42 4.71
N LYS A 71 -10.66 20.28 5.69
CA LYS A 71 -9.90 21.50 5.96
C LYS A 71 -8.46 21.20 6.36
N ALA A 72 -8.26 20.17 7.18
CA ALA A 72 -6.93 19.76 7.64
C ALA A 72 -6.07 19.25 6.47
N LEU A 73 -6.63 18.45 5.55
CA LEU A 73 -5.92 18.03 4.33
C LEU A 73 -5.64 19.22 3.40
N PHE A 74 -6.59 20.14 3.24
CA PHE A 74 -6.39 21.34 2.43
C PHE A 74 -5.25 22.20 2.97
N HIS A 75 -5.21 22.42 4.29
CA HIS A 75 -4.12 23.13 4.96
C HIS A 75 -2.77 22.40 4.77
N LEU A 76 -2.74 21.08 4.93
CA LEU A 76 -1.57 20.25 4.68
C LEU A 76 -1.02 20.42 3.27
N LEU A 77 -1.86 20.36 2.25
CA LEU A 77 -1.42 20.51 0.86
C LEU A 77 -0.91 21.92 0.56
N ASN A 78 -1.47 22.95 1.21
CA ASN A 78 -0.96 24.31 1.08
C ASN A 78 0.42 24.46 1.74
N LEU A 79 0.56 23.99 2.98
CA LEU A 79 1.83 24.09 3.71
C LEU A 79 2.93 23.28 3.02
N ALA A 80 2.62 22.07 2.53
CA ALA A 80 3.57 21.25 1.78
C ALA A 80 4.10 21.96 0.53
N ARG A 81 3.22 22.67 -0.20
CA ARG A 81 3.61 23.48 -1.36
C ARG A 81 4.49 24.66 -0.97
N GLU A 82 4.18 25.34 0.14
CA GLU A 82 4.96 26.49 0.63
C GLU A 82 6.35 26.08 1.13
N GLN A 83 6.47 24.87 1.67
CA GLN A 83 7.72 24.32 2.19
C GLN A 83 8.50 23.48 1.16
N ASP A 84 8.05 23.44 -0.10
CA ASP A 84 8.63 22.57 -1.13
C ASP A 84 8.73 21.08 -0.71
N ALA A 85 7.80 20.64 0.14
CA ALA A 85 7.76 19.28 0.67
C ALA A 85 7.15 18.30 -0.34
N PHE A 86 7.60 17.04 -0.30
CA PHE A 86 7.02 15.97 -1.10
C PHE A 86 5.83 15.32 -0.37
N VAL A 87 4.74 15.07 -1.08
CA VAL A 87 3.55 14.42 -0.53
C VAL A 87 3.10 13.29 -1.44
N MET A 88 2.95 12.09 -0.89
CA MET A 88 2.26 10.98 -1.56
C MET A 88 0.92 10.76 -0.88
N LEU A 89 -0.16 10.82 -1.65
CA LEU A 89 -1.50 10.45 -1.21
C LEU A 89 -1.80 9.04 -1.68
N THR A 90 -2.47 8.21 -0.87
CA THR A 90 -3.07 6.96 -1.36
C THR A 90 -4.58 7.01 -1.29
N ALA A 91 -5.25 6.41 -2.27
CA ALA A 91 -6.71 6.28 -2.28
C ALA A 91 -7.15 5.03 -3.02
N ARG A 92 -8.40 4.59 -2.79
CA ARG A 92 -8.96 3.45 -3.53
C ARG A 92 -9.33 3.83 -4.96
N THR A 93 -9.83 5.04 -5.15
CA THR A 93 -10.27 5.58 -6.44
C THR A 93 -9.68 6.96 -6.68
N PRO A 94 -9.62 7.42 -7.95
CA PRO A 94 -9.32 8.82 -8.25
C PRO A 94 -10.29 9.78 -7.55
N PRO A 95 -9.87 11.03 -7.27
CA PRO A 95 -10.67 11.99 -6.53
C PRO A 95 -11.83 12.50 -7.40
N ALA A 96 -13.07 12.18 -7.01
CA ALA A 96 -14.26 12.59 -7.75
C ALA A 96 -14.79 13.95 -7.28
N THR A 97 -15.13 14.09 -6.00
CA THR A 97 -15.65 15.33 -5.38
C THR A 97 -15.44 15.30 -3.87
N PHE A 98 -14.99 16.42 -3.32
CA PHE A 98 -14.92 16.75 -1.88
C PHE A 98 -15.84 17.95 -1.60
N ALA A 99 -16.25 18.15 -0.35
CA ALA A 99 -17.11 19.27 0.03
C ALA A 99 -16.43 20.64 -0.20
N ILE A 100 -15.12 20.70 -0.01
CA ILE A 100 -14.30 21.87 -0.34
C ILE A 100 -13.97 21.84 -1.84
N ALA A 101 -14.53 22.79 -2.60
CA ALA A 101 -14.32 22.90 -4.05
C ALA A 101 -12.84 23.07 -4.42
N ASP A 102 -12.11 23.90 -3.67
CA ASP A 102 -10.68 24.13 -3.90
C ASP A 102 -9.82 22.88 -3.65
N LEU A 103 -10.17 22.06 -2.66
CA LEU A 103 -9.52 20.77 -2.43
C LEU A 103 -9.78 19.82 -3.60
N THR A 104 -11.03 19.77 -4.08
CA THR A 104 -11.40 18.96 -5.25
C THR A 104 -10.57 19.38 -6.47
N SER A 105 -10.50 20.68 -6.76
CA SER A 105 -9.74 21.22 -7.89
C SER A 105 -8.27 20.83 -7.80
N ARG A 106 -7.66 20.96 -6.61
CA ARG A 106 -6.26 20.60 -6.37
C ARG A 106 -6.01 19.11 -6.55
N LEU A 107 -6.83 18.25 -5.96
CA LEU A 107 -6.67 16.79 -6.07
C LEU A 107 -6.85 16.29 -7.51
N LYS A 108 -7.76 16.91 -8.28
CA LYS A 108 -7.93 16.60 -9.71
C LYS A 108 -6.76 17.05 -10.58
N ALA A 109 -6.00 18.06 -10.16
CA ALA A 109 -4.82 18.55 -10.86
C ALA A 109 -3.54 17.75 -10.53
N LEU A 110 -3.58 16.86 -9.55
CA LEU A 110 -2.42 16.03 -9.19
C LEU A 110 -2.14 14.97 -10.26
N PRO A 111 -0.87 14.61 -10.48
CA PRO A 111 -0.55 13.36 -11.17
C PRO A 111 -1.13 12.18 -10.39
N VAL A 112 -1.94 11.38 -11.09
CA VAL A 112 -2.53 10.15 -10.54
C VAL A 112 -1.83 8.95 -11.17
N VAL A 113 -1.25 8.11 -10.32
CA VAL A 113 -0.69 6.81 -10.71
C VAL A 113 -1.67 5.73 -10.26
N ALA A 114 -2.21 4.95 -11.20
CA ALA A 114 -3.12 3.85 -10.89
C ALA A 114 -2.34 2.53 -10.81
N ILE A 115 -2.52 1.80 -9.70
CA ILE A 115 -1.99 0.44 -9.52
C ILE A 115 -3.12 -0.55 -9.75
N ALA A 116 -2.93 -1.40 -10.75
CA ALA A 116 -3.77 -2.57 -10.96
C ALA A 116 -3.48 -3.65 -9.91
N PRO A 117 -4.43 -4.54 -9.61
CA PRO A 117 -4.13 -5.78 -8.88
C PRO A 117 -2.97 -6.55 -9.53
N PRO A 118 -2.16 -7.29 -8.75
CA PRO A 118 -1.10 -8.11 -9.31
C PRO A 118 -1.67 -9.16 -10.27
N ASP A 119 -1.02 -9.33 -11.41
CA ASP A 119 -1.24 -10.49 -12.27
C ASP A 119 -0.64 -11.77 -11.64
N ASP A 120 -0.93 -12.92 -12.24
CA ASP A 120 -0.50 -14.21 -11.72
C ASP A 120 1.03 -14.34 -11.67
N GLY A 121 1.76 -13.70 -12.60
CA GLY A 121 3.22 -13.72 -12.64
C GLY A 121 3.82 -12.93 -11.47
N LEU A 122 3.33 -11.71 -11.25
CA LEU A 122 3.75 -10.85 -10.14
C LEU A 122 3.36 -11.45 -8.78
N LEU A 123 2.15 -12.01 -8.68
CA LEU A 123 1.69 -12.67 -7.45
C LEU A 123 2.59 -13.86 -7.10
N ARG A 124 2.96 -14.68 -8.09
CA ARG A 124 3.88 -15.81 -7.90
C ARG A 124 5.27 -15.35 -7.46
N ALA A 125 5.82 -14.32 -8.10
CA ALA A 125 7.12 -13.77 -7.73
C ALA A 125 7.11 -13.23 -6.28
N VAL A 126 6.02 -12.58 -5.87
CA VAL A 126 5.87 -12.11 -4.50
C VAL A 126 5.70 -13.26 -3.50
N LEU A 127 4.91 -14.29 -3.82
CA LEU A 127 4.81 -15.48 -2.96
C LEU A 127 6.18 -16.13 -2.74
N LEU A 128 6.94 -16.35 -3.82
CA LEU A 128 8.29 -16.88 -3.74
C LEU A 128 9.19 -16.02 -2.85
N LYS A 129 9.18 -14.69 -3.05
CA LYS A 129 9.94 -13.76 -2.21
C LYS A 129 9.52 -13.84 -0.74
N LEU A 130 8.22 -13.86 -0.44
CA LEU A 130 7.69 -13.90 0.92
C LEU A 130 8.05 -15.19 1.66
N PHE A 131 8.08 -16.34 0.97
CA PHE A 131 8.57 -17.59 1.54
C PHE A 131 10.09 -17.54 1.75
N SER A 132 10.84 -17.04 0.77
CA SER A 132 12.31 -16.92 0.84
C SER A 132 12.76 -15.96 1.95
N ASP A 133 12.08 -14.83 2.16
CA ASP A 133 12.36 -13.88 3.23
C ASP A 133 12.20 -14.53 4.63
N ARG A 134 11.42 -15.63 4.72
CA ARG A 134 11.25 -16.47 5.92
C ARG A 134 12.12 -17.72 5.93
N GLN A 135 13.05 -17.86 4.98
CA GLN A 135 13.92 -19.03 4.82
C GLN A 135 13.15 -20.34 4.58
N LEU A 136 11.92 -20.26 4.06
CA LEU A 136 11.12 -21.43 3.69
C LEU A 136 11.39 -21.82 2.25
N ALA A 137 12.00 -22.99 2.04
CA ALA A 137 12.13 -23.58 0.71
C ALA A 137 10.78 -24.15 0.26
N VAL A 138 10.27 -23.66 -0.87
CA VAL A 138 8.99 -24.08 -1.44
C VAL A 138 9.17 -24.55 -2.88
N ASP A 139 8.43 -25.59 -3.26
CA ASP A 139 8.42 -26.09 -4.64
C ASP A 139 7.37 -25.35 -5.49
N GLU A 140 7.48 -25.53 -6.82
CA GLU A 140 6.56 -24.91 -7.76
C GLU A 140 5.11 -25.40 -7.62
N ALA A 141 4.94 -26.63 -7.13
CA ALA A 141 3.61 -27.19 -6.90
C ALA A 141 2.88 -26.49 -5.75
N LEU A 142 3.60 -26.14 -4.67
CA LEU A 142 3.07 -25.36 -3.56
C LEU A 142 2.78 -23.92 -3.98
N LEU A 143 3.70 -23.26 -4.70
CA LEU A 143 3.50 -21.89 -5.18
C LEU A 143 2.26 -21.79 -6.09
N GLY A 144 2.14 -22.71 -7.06
CA GLY A 144 0.98 -22.78 -7.95
C GLY A 144 -0.31 -23.05 -7.17
N TYR A 145 -0.28 -23.97 -6.21
CA TYR A 145 -1.46 -24.26 -5.39
C TYR A 145 -1.91 -23.04 -4.59
N VAL A 146 -1.01 -22.40 -3.84
CA VAL A 146 -1.34 -21.21 -3.03
C VAL A 146 -1.84 -20.06 -3.91
N GLY A 147 -1.19 -19.80 -5.04
CA GLY A 147 -1.58 -18.71 -5.95
C GLY A 147 -3.00 -18.85 -6.50
N THR A 148 -3.48 -20.09 -6.71
CA THR A 148 -4.87 -20.35 -7.16
C THR A 148 -5.91 -20.28 -6.05
N ARG A 149 -5.49 -20.25 -4.78
CA ARG A 149 -6.37 -20.31 -3.60
C ARG A 149 -6.57 -18.98 -2.91
N ILE A 150 -5.72 -18.00 -3.18
CA ILE A 150 -5.82 -16.68 -2.58
C ILE A 150 -6.43 -15.67 -3.54
N GLU A 151 -7.00 -14.60 -2.99
CA GLU A 151 -7.30 -13.42 -3.77
C GLU A 151 -6.03 -12.85 -4.41
N ARG A 152 -6.18 -12.26 -5.61
CA ARG A 152 -5.08 -11.61 -6.35
C ARG A 152 -4.71 -10.27 -5.70
N SER A 153 -4.10 -10.35 -4.52
CA SER A 153 -3.68 -9.20 -3.74
C SER A 153 -2.41 -9.48 -2.94
N PHE A 154 -1.59 -8.45 -2.73
CA PHE A 154 -0.39 -8.59 -1.90
C PHE A 154 -0.72 -8.82 -0.42
N ALA A 155 -1.89 -8.35 0.02
CA ALA A 155 -2.38 -8.58 1.38
C ALA A 155 -2.68 -10.06 1.60
N ALA A 156 -3.43 -10.69 0.70
CA ALA A 156 -3.73 -12.12 0.77
C ALA A 156 -2.46 -12.98 0.68
N ALA A 157 -1.51 -12.61 -0.20
CA ALA A 157 -0.21 -13.29 -0.29
C ALA A 157 0.58 -13.21 1.03
N ARG A 158 0.62 -12.06 1.70
CA ARG A 158 1.28 -11.94 3.01
C ARG A 158 0.57 -12.74 4.10
N ALA A 159 -0.76 -12.67 4.14
CA ALA A 159 -1.57 -13.35 5.13
C ALA A 159 -1.43 -14.88 5.02
N VAL A 160 -1.53 -15.42 3.80
CA VAL A 160 -1.43 -16.87 3.58
C VAL A 160 -0.04 -17.40 3.92
N VAL A 161 1.03 -16.67 3.56
CA VAL A 161 2.39 -17.11 3.88
C VAL A 161 2.61 -17.08 5.40
N ALA A 162 2.13 -16.06 6.10
CA ALA A 162 2.22 -15.98 7.55
C ALA A 162 1.46 -17.12 8.25
N LEU A 163 0.25 -17.45 7.76
CA LEU A 163 -0.54 -18.57 8.26
C LEU A 163 0.18 -19.91 8.07
N LEU A 164 0.66 -20.17 6.85
CA LEU A 164 1.32 -21.42 6.50
C LEU A 164 2.63 -21.63 7.29
N ASP A 165 3.42 -20.57 7.46
CA ASP A 165 4.64 -20.58 8.27
C ASP A 165 4.34 -20.90 9.74
N ALA A 166 3.42 -20.14 10.35
CA ALA A 166 3.03 -20.34 11.74
C ALA A 166 2.53 -21.77 12.01
N GLU A 167 1.75 -22.33 11.09
CA GLU A 167 1.16 -23.65 11.25
C GLU A 167 2.14 -24.79 10.95
N ALA A 168 3.04 -24.60 9.99
CA ALA A 168 4.16 -25.53 9.77
C ALA A 168 5.07 -25.61 11.00
N MET A 169 5.37 -24.46 11.61
CA MET A 169 6.12 -24.37 12.87
C MET A 169 5.38 -25.03 14.04
N ARG A 170 4.09 -24.73 14.22
CA ARG A 170 3.26 -25.33 15.28
C ARG A 170 3.20 -26.86 15.19
N ARG A 171 3.07 -27.39 13.97
CA ARG A 171 3.02 -28.84 13.71
C ARG A 171 4.39 -29.49 13.62
N LYS A 172 5.48 -28.71 13.61
CA LYS A 172 6.86 -29.17 13.40
C LYS A 172 6.99 -30.03 12.14
N ARG A 173 6.30 -29.66 11.07
CA ARG A 173 6.30 -30.37 9.78
C ARG A 173 6.84 -29.45 8.69
N PRO A 174 7.59 -29.98 7.71
CA PRO A 174 8.02 -29.19 6.56
C PRO A 174 6.79 -28.69 5.80
N LEU A 175 6.87 -27.44 5.32
CA LEU A 175 5.82 -26.87 4.50
C LEU A 175 5.83 -27.54 3.12
N THR A 176 4.76 -28.27 2.83
CA THR A 176 4.56 -28.98 1.55
C THR A 176 3.20 -28.59 0.97
N ARG A 177 2.99 -28.83 -0.33
CA ARG A 177 1.66 -28.65 -0.95
C ARG A 177 0.55 -29.38 -0.19
N ALA A 178 0.80 -30.60 0.27
CA ALA A 178 -0.19 -31.38 1.02
C ALA A 178 -0.54 -30.75 2.36
N LEU A 179 0.46 -30.28 3.11
CA LEU A 179 0.22 -29.58 4.37
C LEU A 179 -0.52 -28.25 4.14
N ALA A 180 -0.12 -27.48 3.13
CA ALA A 180 -0.82 -26.24 2.79
C ALA A 180 -2.30 -26.49 2.45
N ALA A 181 -2.60 -27.54 1.68
CA ALA A 181 -3.98 -27.91 1.37
C ALA A 181 -4.79 -28.33 2.61
N GLU A 182 -4.15 -29.02 3.55
CA GLU A 182 -4.76 -29.38 4.83
C GLU A 182 -5.14 -28.13 5.64
N ILE A 183 -4.21 -27.18 5.75
CA ILE A 183 -4.38 -25.94 6.52
C ILE A 183 -5.45 -25.05 5.89
N LEU A 184 -5.33 -24.77 4.58
CA LEU A 184 -6.22 -23.82 3.89
C LEU A 184 -7.66 -24.30 3.83
N ARG A 185 -7.89 -25.62 3.79
CA ARG A 185 -9.24 -26.20 3.86
C ARG A 185 -9.89 -25.99 5.23
N THR A 186 -9.12 -26.02 6.32
CA THR A 186 -9.66 -25.84 7.68
C THR A 186 -9.99 -24.37 7.99
N SER A 187 -9.31 -23.42 7.33
CA SER A 187 -9.60 -21.99 7.46
C SER A 187 -10.81 -21.49 6.64
N GLU A 188 -11.33 -22.32 5.72
CA GLU A 188 -12.54 -22.04 4.93
C GLU A 188 -13.84 -22.54 5.63
N SER A 189 -13.74 -23.13 6.83
CA SER A 189 -14.86 -23.69 7.65
C SER A 189 -15.07 -22.88 8.92
#